data_AF-A0A2N9IJN1-F1
#
_entry.id   AF-A0A2N9IJN1-F1
#
_cell.length_a   1.000
_cell.length_b   1.000
_cell.length_c   1.000
_cell.angle_alpha   90.00
_cell.angle_beta   90.00
_cell.angle_gamma   90.00
#
_symmetry.space_group_name_H-M   'P 1'
#
loop_
_entity.id
_entity.type
_entity.pdbx_description
1 polymer ?
#
loop_
_entity_poly.entity_id
_entity_poly.type
_entity_poly.pdbx_seq_one_letter_code
_entity_poly.pdbx_strand_id
1 'polypeptide(L)' 'MTRTSLRENLIFSLYDQIFKPSKLPANADFHLFKAGIEPKWEDLECAVGGKWSVISSRKANLDTMWLETVKF' A
#
# COMPACT_ATOMS: atom_id res chain seq x y z
N MET A 1 13.57 -0.85 -23.28
CA MET A 1 12.99 -0.64 -21.93
C MET A 1 11.50 -0.35 -22.10
N THR A 2 10.64 -1.29 -21.74
CA THR A 2 9.17 -1.15 -21.89
C THR A 2 8.60 -0.31 -20.73
N ARG A 3 7.55 0.46 -21.01
CA ARG A 3 6.88 1.39 -20.08
C ARG A 3 6.42 0.73 -18.77
N THR A 4 6.21 -0.58 -18.77
CA THR A 4 5.86 -1.41 -17.60
C THR A 4 7.01 -1.47 -16.59
N SER A 5 8.24 -1.70 -17.06
CA SER A 5 9.45 -1.78 -16.21
C SER A 5 9.74 -0.46 -15.46
N LEU A 6 9.41 0.69 -16.05
CA LEU A 6 9.59 1.99 -15.38
C LEU A 6 8.60 2.22 -14.22
N ARG A 7 7.39 1.62 -14.27
CA ARG A 7 6.39 1.76 -13.20
C ARG A 7 6.69 0.88 -12.00
N GLU A 8 7.13 -0.36 -12.25
CA GLU A 8 7.55 -1.31 -11.20
C GLU A 8 8.74 -0.77 -10.40
N ASN A 9 9.69 -0.13 -11.09
CA ASN A 9 10.87 0.48 -10.44
C ASN A 9 10.52 1.63 -9.49
N LEU A 10 9.45 2.38 -9.75
CA LEU A 10 9.08 3.51 -8.89
C LEU A 10 8.53 3.06 -7.54
N ILE A 11 7.70 2.00 -7.52
CA ILE A 11 7.15 1.43 -6.28
C ILE A 11 8.26 0.84 -5.42
N PHE A 12 9.19 0.10 -6.03
CA PHE A 12 10.30 -0.50 -5.30
C PHE A 12 11.26 0.55 -4.74
N SER A 13 11.58 1.59 -5.53
CA SER A 13 12.40 2.70 -5.05
C SER A 13 11.72 3.51 -3.94
N LEU A 14 10.39 3.63 -3.95
CA LEU A 14 9.64 4.26 -2.87
C LEU A 14 9.60 3.37 -1.62
N TYR A 15 9.43 2.05 -1.77
CA TYR A 15 9.40 1.09 -0.68
C TYR A 15 10.64 1.15 0.21
N ASP A 16 11.80 1.48 -0.37
CA ASP A 16 13.06 1.63 0.38
C ASP A 16 13.21 3.00 1.06
N GLN A 17 12.42 4.00 0.66
CA GLN A 17 12.43 5.35 1.24
C GLN A 17 11.33 5.57 2.29
N ILE A 18 10.27 4.76 2.29
CA ILE A 18 9.18 4.83 3.26
C ILE A 18 9.42 3.91 4.46
N PHE A 19 8.83 4.25 5.62
CA PHE A 19 8.88 3.38 6.79
C PHE A 19 8.27 2.00 6.45
N LYS A 20 8.98 0.94 6.84
CA LYS A 20 8.42 -0.41 6.76
C LYS A 20 7.16 -0.50 7.64
N PRO A 21 6.08 -1.20 7.22
CA PRO A 21 4.83 -1.31 7.98
C PRO A 21 5.04 -1.71 9.45
N SER A 22 6.00 -2.60 9.73
CA SER A 22 6.34 -3.03 11.09
C SER A 22 6.90 -1.94 12.01
N LYS A 23 7.36 -0.82 11.42
CA LYS A 23 7.95 0.35 12.10
C LYS A 23 6.98 1.52 12.26
N LEU A 24 5.75 1.40 11.76
CA LEU A 24 4.74 2.42 11.96
C LEU A 24 4.50 2.66 13.47
N PRO A 25 4.35 3.94 13.89
CA PRO A 25 3.85 4.26 15.22
C PRO A 25 2.49 3.61 15.48
N ALA A 26 2.18 3.38 16.77
CA ALA A 26 0.85 2.93 17.13
C ALA A 26 -0.21 3.94 16.65
N ASN A 27 -1.34 3.44 16.14
CA ASN A 27 -2.44 4.23 15.59
C ASN A 27 -2.10 5.06 14.33
N ALA A 28 -1.01 4.71 13.63
CA ALA A 28 -0.71 5.27 12.32
C ALA A 28 -1.11 4.31 11.21
N ASP A 29 -1.65 4.85 10.11
CA ASP A 29 -2.09 4.10 8.95
C ASP A 29 -1.30 4.49 7.69
N PHE A 30 -1.08 3.53 6.80
CA PHE A 30 -0.60 3.78 5.43
C PHE A 30 -1.71 3.52 4.42
N HIS A 31 -1.82 4.42 3.45
CA HIS A 31 -2.77 4.32 2.34
C HIS A 31 -2.02 4.48 1.02
N LEU A 32 -2.16 3.51 0.12
CA LEU A 32 -1.63 3.56 -1.24
C LEU A 32 -2.80 3.51 -2.23
N PHE A 33 -3.02 4.60 -2.95
CA PHE A 33 -4.13 4.76 -3.89
C PHE A 33 -3.62 5.23 -5.26
N LYS A 34 -4.40 4.99 -6.31
CA LYS A 34 -4.11 5.57 -7.62
C LYS A 34 -4.24 7.09 -7.53
N ALA A 35 -3.39 7.79 -8.29
CA ALA A 35 -3.46 9.26 -8.37
C ALA A 35 -4.87 9.73 -8.77
N GLY A 36 -5.40 10.70 -8.05
CA GLY A 36 -6.75 11.25 -8.25
C GLY A 36 -7.86 10.54 -7.48
N ILE A 37 -7.57 9.45 -6.76
CA ILE A 37 -8.53 8.79 -5.85
C ILE A 37 -8.14 9.12 -4.41
N GLU A 38 -9.07 9.68 -3.65
CA GLU A 38 -8.85 9.96 -2.24
C GLU A 38 -9.10 8.72 -1.37
N PRO A 39 -8.30 8.50 -0.32
CA PRO A 39 -8.40 7.32 0.55
C PRO A 39 -9.57 7.44 1.55
N LYS A 40 -10.78 7.72 1.05
CA LYS A 40 -11.95 8.00 1.87
C LYS A 40 -13.20 7.39 1.25
N TRP A 41 -14.17 7.02 2.08
CA TRP A 41 -15.38 6.33 1.62
C TRP A 41 -16.30 7.25 0.79
N GLU A 42 -16.13 8.56 0.90
CA GLU A 42 -16.87 9.57 0.13
C GLU A 42 -16.33 9.78 -1.29
N ASP A 43 -15.11 9.28 -1.59
CA ASP A 43 -14.61 9.29 -2.97
C ASP A 43 -15.52 8.42 -3.84
N LEU A 44 -15.90 8.92 -5.02
CA LEU A 44 -16.87 8.25 -5.89
C LEU A 44 -16.44 6.82 -6.25
N GLU A 45 -15.14 6.60 -6.45
CA GLU A 45 -14.57 5.28 -6.78
C GLU A 45 -14.57 4.33 -5.56
N CYS A 46 -14.57 4.88 -4.34
CA CYS A 46 -14.57 4.10 -3.10
C CYS A 46 -15.99 3.86 -2.57
N ALA A 47 -16.93 4.78 -2.79
CA ALA A 47 -18.27 4.78 -2.22
C ALA A 47 -19.14 3.58 -2.63
N VAL A 48 -18.93 3.08 -3.85
CA VAL A 48 -19.65 1.92 -4.41
C VAL A 48 -18.88 0.60 -4.28
N GLY A 49 -17.71 0.64 -3.66
CA GLY A 49 -16.78 -0.49 -3.57
C GLY A 49 -16.91 -1.30 -2.29
N GLY A 50 -15.80 -1.95 -1.92
CA GLY A 50 -15.65 -2.71 -0.68
C GLY A 50 -14.18 -2.90 -0.34
N LYS A 51 -13.89 -3.38 0.88
CA LYS A 51 -12.51 -3.58 1.35
C LYS A 51 -12.28 -5.02 1.80
N TRP A 52 -11.27 -5.68 1.24
CA TRP A 52 -10.72 -6.90 1.80
C TRP A 52 -9.76 -6.55 2.94
N SER A 53 -9.95 -7.19 4.10
CA SER A 53 -9.15 -6.91 5.30
C SER A 53 -8.47 -8.17 5.79
N VAL A 54 -7.18 -8.05 6.14
CA VAL A 54 -6.40 -9.12 6.77
C VAL A 54 -5.82 -8.59 8.08
N ILE A 55 -6.04 -9.32 9.17
CA ILE A 55 -5.53 -8.97 10.49
C ILE A 55 -4.34 -9.88 10.79
N SER A 56 -3.20 -9.30 11.18
CA SER A 56 -2.02 -10.05 11.62
C SER A 56 -1.64 -9.65 13.05
N SER A 57 -1.42 -10.65 13.91
CA SER A 57 -0.90 -10.46 15.27
C SER A 57 0.63 -10.37 15.32
N ARG A 58 1.32 -10.73 14.23
CA ARG A 58 2.79 -10.76 14.16
C ARG A 58 3.31 -9.62 13.28
N LYS A 59 3.92 -8.62 13.92
CA LYS A 59 4.49 -7.45 13.24
C LYS A 59 5.53 -7.81 12.17
N ALA A 60 6.34 -8.85 12.39
CA ALA A 60 7.35 -9.30 11.43
C ALA A 60 6.77 -9.77 10.09
N ASN A 61 5.53 -10.26 10.07
CA ASN A 61 4.90 -10.70 8.82
C ASN A 61 4.33 -9.53 8.01
N LEU A 62 4.10 -8.37 8.64
CA LEU A 62 3.47 -7.21 7.99
C LEU A 62 4.33 -6.67 6.84
N ASP A 63 5.65 -6.65 6.99
CA ASP A 63 6.56 -6.13 5.96
C ASP A 63 6.49 -6.98 4.69
N THR A 64 6.56 -8.31 4.83
CA THR A 64 6.43 -9.25 3.71
C THR A 64 5.04 -9.20 3.09
N MET A 65 3.97 -9.23 3.91
CA MET A 65 2.59 -9.18 3.41
C MET A 65 2.31 -7.91 2.61
N TRP A 66 2.79 -6.76 3.11
CA TRP A 66 2.68 -5.49 2.40
C TRP A 66 3.48 -5.48 1.11
N LEU A 67 4.74 -5.92 1.16
CA LEU A 67 5.60 -5.99 -0.02
C LEU A 67 4.97 -6.86 -1.13
N GLU A 68 4.43 -8.03 -0.80
CA GLU A 68 3.73 -8.87 -1.78
C GLU A 68 2.49 -8.17 -2.34
N THR A 69 1.76 -7.39 -1.54
CA THR A 69 0.57 -6.65 -2.01
C THR A 69 0.89 -5.54 -3.00
N VAL A 70 2.04 -4.87 -2.85
CA VAL A 70 2.42 -3.72 -3.70
C VAL A 70 3.26 -4.09 -4.93
N LYS A 71 3.66 -5.36 -5.06
CA LYS A 71 4.50 -5.86 -6.16
C LYS A 71 3.76 -6.09 -7.48
N PHE A 72 2.44 -5.91 -7.53
CA PHE A 72 1.59 -6.21 -8.69
C PHE A 72 1.40 -5.03 -9.64
#